data_AF-K9ACT1-F1
#
_entry.id   AF-K9ACT1-F1
#
_cell.length_a   1.000
_cell.length_b   1.000
_cell.length_c   1.000
_cell.angle_alpha   90.00
_cell.angle_beta   90.00
_cell.angle_gamma   90.00
#
_symmetry.space_group_name_H-M   'P 1'
#
loop_
_entity.id
_entity.type
_entity.pdbx_description
1 polymer ?
#
loop_
_entity_poly.entity_id
_entity_poly.type
_entity_poly.pdbx_seq_one_letter_code
_entity_poly.pdbx_strand_id
1 'polypeptide(L)'
;MKKPHWHVILIWDGPVTQNTALKTAEKVNAPQPVKLESVRGAYRYFTHMDSPEKYQYDEKDIKLFNGFDISSYVSLTKEEKYEAIGKIMDIINENGITEYVDLLNILRMNDYNLFKVACDNTILFTNVVRSLRHSEDKHKRF
;
A
#
# COMPACT_ATOMS: atom_id res chain seq x y z
N MET A 1 -6.08 10.72 34.46
CA MET A 1 -5.24 11.06 33.29
C MET A 1 -4.01 10.15 33.26
N LYS A 2 -3.58 9.67 32.09
CA LYS A 2 -2.33 8.91 31.95
C LYS A 2 -1.13 9.87 31.99
N LYS A 3 0.04 9.39 32.42
CA LYS A 3 1.29 10.17 32.39
C LYS A 3 1.67 10.52 30.94
N PRO A 4 2.28 11.69 30.67
CA PRO A 4 2.85 11.98 29.35
C PRO A 4 3.84 10.89 28.93
N HIS A 5 3.70 10.37 27.72
CA HIS A 5 4.56 9.33 27.15
C HIS A 5 4.58 9.43 25.63
N TRP A 6 5.59 8.81 25.02
CA TRP A 6 5.74 8.71 23.58
C TRP A 6 5.44 7.27 23.14
N HIS A 7 4.78 7.14 21.98
CA HIS A 7 4.74 5.89 21.25
C HIS A 7 5.88 5.90 20.21
N VAL A 8 6.60 4.80 20.09
CA VAL A 8 7.77 4.68 19.21
C VAL A 8 7.65 3.38 18.41
N ILE A 9 7.84 3.47 17.10
CA ILE A 9 7.98 2.31 16.22
C ILE A 9 9.47 2.14 15.92
N LEU A 10 9.97 0.91 16.07
CA LEU A 10 11.33 0.54 15.70
C LEU A 10 11.26 -0.45 14.53
N ILE A 11 12.03 -0.18 13.49
CA ILE A 11 12.11 -1.00 12.29
C ILE A 11 13.56 -1.37 12.02
N TRP A 12 13.77 -2.60 11.55
CA TRP A 12 15.04 -3.13 11.09
C TRP A 12 14.89 -3.60 9.64
N ASP A 13 15.97 -3.54 8.86
CA ASP A 13 15.97 -3.97 7.44
C ASP A 13 15.73 -5.47 7.27
N GLY A 14 15.95 -6.26 8.31
CA GLY A 14 15.78 -7.70 8.30
C GLY A 14 15.15 -8.23 9.60
N PRO A 15 14.98 -9.57 9.69
CA PRO A 15 14.44 -10.21 10.88
C PRO A 15 15.25 -9.84 12.12
N VAL A 16 14.54 -9.46 13.18
CA VAL A 16 15.14 -9.11 14.47
C VAL A 16 14.58 -10.02 15.56
N THR A 17 15.41 -10.32 16.56
CA THR A 17 14.95 -11.06 17.75
C THR A 17 14.39 -10.09 18.79
N GLN A 18 13.48 -10.58 19.63
CA GLN A 18 12.93 -9.79 20.74
C GLN A 18 14.04 -9.29 21.69
N ASN A 19 15.10 -10.08 21.90
CA ASN A 19 16.23 -9.68 22.74
C ASN A 19 17.00 -8.48 22.17
N THR A 20 17.20 -8.43 20.85
CA THR A 20 17.84 -7.27 20.19
C THR A 20 16.97 -6.01 20.31
N ALA A 21 15.65 -6.15 20.15
CA ALA A 21 14.72 -5.05 20.38
C ALA A 21 14.74 -4.57 21.84
N LEU A 22 14.75 -5.50 22.81
CA LEU A 22 14.80 -5.20 24.23
C LEU A 22 16.07 -4.42 24.60
N LYS A 23 17.24 -4.87 24.15
CA LYS A 23 18.51 -4.15 24.35
C LYS A 23 18.49 -2.71 23.81
N THR A 24 17.68 -2.45 22.79
CA THR A 24 17.49 -1.10 22.24
C THR A 24 16.59 -0.26 23.14
N ALA A 25 15.49 -0.83 23.63
CA ALA A 25 14.58 -0.17 24.57
C ALA A 25 15.26 0.18 25.91
N GLU A 26 16.09 -0.74 26.44
CA GLU A 26 16.82 -0.54 27.70
C GLU A 26 17.77 0.67 27.65
N LYS A 27 18.40 0.95 26.50
CA LYS A 27 19.30 2.11 26.34
C LYS A 27 18.63 3.46 26.59
N VAL A 28 17.31 3.51 26.47
CA VAL A 28 16.49 4.72 26.66
C VAL A 28 15.53 4.59 27.84
N ASN A 29 15.71 3.56 28.69
CA ASN A 29 14.81 3.22 29.80
C ASN A 29 13.33 3.08 29.34
N ALA A 30 13.11 2.57 28.13
CA ALA A 30 11.78 2.31 27.60
C ALA A 30 11.23 0.97 28.12
N PRO A 31 9.89 0.81 28.17
CA PRO A 31 9.26 -0.46 28.50
C PRO A 31 9.55 -1.55 27.45
N GLN A 32 9.23 -2.79 27.79
CA GLN A 32 9.43 -3.94 26.91
C GLN A 32 8.75 -3.73 25.55
N PRO A 33 9.49 -3.85 24.43
CA PRO A 33 8.93 -3.66 23.10
C PRO A 33 7.97 -4.80 22.75
N VAL A 34 6.88 -4.44 22.07
CA VAL A 34 5.84 -5.36 21.57
C VAL A 34 6.02 -5.52 20.07
N LYS A 35 5.97 -6.77 19.59
CA LYS A 35 6.00 -7.05 18.15
C LYS A 35 4.75 -6.44 17.50
N LEU A 36 4.96 -5.72 16.39
CA LEU A 36 3.87 -5.17 15.61
C LEU A 36 3.35 -6.21 14.62
N GLU A 37 2.04 -6.39 14.59
CA GLU A 37 1.35 -7.18 13.55
C GLU A 37 1.17 -6.37 12.25
N SER A 38 1.03 -5.04 12.36
CA SER A 38 0.93 -4.12 11.23
C SER A 38 1.60 -2.79 11.52
N VAL A 39 2.59 -2.42 10.70
CA VAL A 39 3.26 -1.11 10.79
C VAL A 39 2.28 0.02 10.49
N ARG A 40 1.41 -0.16 9.47
CA ARG A 40 0.35 0.82 9.12
C ARG A 40 -0.60 1.05 10.28
N GLY A 41 -1.05 -0.01 10.93
CA GLY A 41 -1.95 0.09 12.10
C GLY A 41 -1.29 0.82 13.27
N ALA A 42 -0.04 0.47 13.58
CA ALA A 42 0.72 1.13 14.65
C ALA A 42 0.99 2.61 14.36
N TYR A 43 1.26 2.97 13.10
CA TYR A 43 1.49 4.35 12.69
C TYR A 43 0.21 5.20 12.83
N ARG A 44 -0.93 4.71 12.33
CA ARG A 44 -2.25 5.37 12.50
C ARG A 44 -2.66 5.50 13.97
N TYR A 45 -2.16 4.60 14.83
CA TYR A 45 -2.42 4.67 16.26
C TYR A 45 -1.75 5.88 16.94
N PHE A 46 -0.63 6.41 16.41
CA PHE A 46 0.01 7.60 16.97
C PHE A 46 -0.93 8.80 17.05
N THR A 47 -1.85 8.92 16.08
CA THR A 47 -2.86 9.99 16.03
C THR A 47 -4.23 9.56 16.50
N HIS A 48 -4.40 8.29 16.89
CA HIS A 48 -5.69 7.66 17.21
C HIS A 48 -6.73 7.71 16.07
N MET A 49 -6.27 7.72 14.82
CA MET A 49 -7.12 7.85 13.62
C MET A 49 -8.28 6.84 13.55
N ASP A 50 -8.08 5.63 14.07
CA ASP A 50 -9.07 4.54 14.06
C ASP A 50 -9.90 4.43 15.35
N SER A 51 -9.66 5.32 16.31
CA SER A 51 -10.31 5.34 17.63
C SER A 51 -10.92 6.71 17.89
N PRO A 52 -12.07 7.04 17.26
CA PRO A 52 -12.68 8.37 17.32
C PRO A 52 -13.10 8.78 18.74
N GLU A 53 -13.26 7.82 19.65
CA GLU A 53 -13.56 8.04 21.06
C GLU A 53 -12.37 8.58 21.86
N LYS A 54 -11.14 8.50 21.30
CA LYS A 54 -9.92 9.01 21.93
C LYS A 54 -9.56 10.39 21.37
N TYR A 55 -8.79 11.13 22.17
CA TYR A 55 -8.18 12.38 21.73
C TYR A 55 -7.33 12.16 20.47
N GLN A 56 -7.60 12.93 19.43
CA GLN A 56 -6.89 12.85 18.14
C GLN A 56 -5.65 13.76 18.18
N TYR A 57 -4.47 13.20 17.88
CA TYR A 57 -3.24 13.98 17.78
C TYR A 57 -2.98 14.44 16.34
N ASP A 58 -2.23 15.54 16.17
CA ASP A 58 -1.86 16.05 14.85
C ASP A 58 -0.74 15.18 14.25
N GLU A 59 -0.88 14.80 12.98
CA GLU A 59 0.15 14.07 12.24
C GLU A 59 1.46 14.86 12.13
N LYS A 60 1.41 16.19 12.17
CA LYS A 60 2.60 17.06 12.14
C LYS A 60 3.53 16.86 13.33
N ASP A 61 3.03 16.32 14.43
CA ASP A 61 3.83 16.03 15.63
C ASP A 61 4.60 14.70 15.52
N ILE A 62 4.31 13.88 14.50
CA ILE A 62 5.03 12.64 14.24
C ILE A 62 6.45 12.96 13.77
N LYS A 63 7.45 12.38 14.44
CA LYS A 63 8.86 12.52 14.09
C LYS A 63 9.34 11.27 13.35
N LEU A 64 9.81 11.46 12.12
CA LEU A 64 10.38 10.42 11.28
C LEU A 64 11.91 10.49 11.33
N PHE A 65 12.57 9.34 11.43
CA PHE A 65 14.03 9.25 11.56
C PHE A 65 14.60 8.26 10.54
N ASN A 66 15.88 8.41 10.22
CA ASN A 66 16.66 7.47 9.40
C ASN A 66 16.01 7.10 8.05
N GLY A 67 15.31 8.07 7.43
CA GLY A 67 14.66 7.86 6.13
C GLY A 67 13.43 6.94 6.17
N PHE A 68 12.85 6.69 7.35
CA PHE A 68 11.58 5.96 7.44
C PHE A 68 10.51 6.64 6.58
N ASP A 69 9.88 5.86 5.73
CA ASP A 69 8.75 6.27 4.90
C ASP A 69 7.58 5.30 5.10
N ILE A 70 6.49 5.82 5.68
CA ILE A 70 5.27 5.02 5.90
C ILE A 70 4.69 4.49 4.60
N SER A 71 4.88 5.19 3.47
CA SER A 71 4.37 4.77 2.16
C SER A 71 4.91 3.39 1.76
N SER A 72 6.12 3.05 2.21
CA SER A 72 6.74 1.72 1.99
C SER A 72 6.04 0.59 2.76
N TYR A 73 5.21 0.93 3.75
CA TYR A 73 4.44 -0.01 4.57
C TYR A 73 2.93 0.08 4.31
N VAL A 74 2.50 1.01 3.46
CA VAL A 74 1.14 1.12 2.94
C VAL A 74 1.11 0.40 1.58
N SER A 75 1.37 -0.90 1.60
CA SER A 75 1.04 -1.75 0.46
C SER A 75 -0.48 -1.85 0.33
N LEU A 76 -0.99 -1.86 -0.90
CA LEU A 76 -2.39 -2.18 -1.15
C LEU A 76 -2.71 -3.52 -0.47
N THR A 77 -3.76 -3.55 0.32
CA THR A 77 -4.36 -4.80 0.80
C THR A 77 -4.75 -5.65 -0.41
N LYS A 78 -4.93 -6.96 -0.17
CA LYS A 78 -5.38 -7.87 -1.24
C LYS A 78 -6.70 -7.41 -1.88
N GLU A 79 -7.61 -6.88 -1.05
CA GLU A 79 -8.89 -6.31 -1.47
C GLU A 79 -8.68 -5.08 -2.38
N GLU A 80 -7.93 -4.08 -1.90
CA GLU A 80 -7.64 -2.85 -2.65
C GLU A 80 -6.92 -3.15 -3.98
N LYS A 81 -6.08 -4.19 -4.02
CA LYS A 81 -5.44 -4.66 -5.27
C LYS A 81 -6.47 -5.22 -6.25
N TYR A 82 -7.44 -6.02 -5.81
CA TYR A 82 -8.48 -6.54 -6.69
C TYR A 82 -9.43 -5.46 -7.18
N GLU A 83 -9.79 -4.49 -6.32
CA GLU A 83 -10.56 -3.32 -6.75
C GLU A 83 -9.84 -2.51 -7.82
N ALA A 84 -8.52 -2.30 -7.67
CA ALA A 84 -7.71 -1.64 -8.69
C ALA A 84 -7.67 -2.44 -10.00
N ILE A 85 -7.56 -3.78 -9.93
CA ILE A 85 -7.63 -4.64 -11.11
C ILE A 85 -8.97 -4.50 -11.81
N GLY A 86 -10.09 -4.50 -11.06
CA GLY A 86 -11.43 -4.31 -11.59
C GLY A 86 -11.56 -2.99 -12.35
N LYS A 87 -11.15 -1.87 -11.72
CA LYS A 87 -11.15 -0.55 -12.35
C LYS A 87 -10.33 -0.51 -13.65
N ILE A 88 -9.17 -1.17 -13.68
CA ILE A 88 -8.36 -1.25 -14.90
C ILE A 88 -9.10 -2.03 -16.00
N MET A 89 -9.80 -3.12 -15.65
CA MET A 89 -10.62 -3.87 -16.61
C MET A 89 -11.78 -3.03 -17.16
N ASP A 90 -12.43 -2.22 -16.33
CA ASP A 90 -13.49 -1.30 -16.76
C ASP A 90 -12.93 -0.28 -17.76
N ILE A 91 -11.78 0.34 -17.45
CA ILE A 91 -11.08 1.27 -18.35
C ILE A 91 -10.75 0.60 -19.69
N ILE A 92 -10.26 -0.65 -19.67
CA ILE A 92 -9.97 -1.42 -20.89
C ILE A 92 -11.22 -1.58 -21.75
N ASN A 93 -12.33 -1.99 -21.15
CA ASN A 93 -13.58 -2.26 -21.87
C ASN A 93 -14.22 -0.99 -22.41
N GLU A 94 -14.31 0.06 -21.58
CA GLU A 94 -14.92 1.34 -21.95
C GLU A 94 -14.19 2.05 -23.08
N ASN A 95 -12.86 1.93 -23.13
CA ASN A 95 -12.02 2.56 -24.15
C ASN A 95 -11.65 1.62 -25.31
N GLY A 96 -12.12 0.36 -25.30
CA GLY A 96 -11.80 -0.63 -26.33
C GLY A 96 -10.30 -0.91 -26.47
N ILE A 97 -9.56 -0.95 -25.35
CA ILE A 97 -8.10 -1.06 -25.36
C ILE A 97 -7.69 -2.49 -25.68
N THR A 98 -7.11 -2.70 -26.86
CA THR A 98 -6.67 -4.02 -27.32
C THR A 98 -5.16 -4.21 -27.27
N GLU A 99 -4.39 -3.17 -26.92
CA GLU A 99 -2.92 -3.19 -26.82
C GLU A 99 -2.45 -2.78 -25.41
N TYR A 100 -1.45 -3.50 -24.87
CA TYR A 100 -0.96 -3.23 -23.51
C TYR A 100 -0.24 -1.88 -23.41
N VAL A 101 0.47 -1.46 -24.47
CA VAL A 101 1.15 -0.16 -24.48
C VAL A 101 0.17 1.01 -24.38
N ASP A 102 -0.99 0.89 -25.02
CA ASP A 102 -2.04 1.92 -24.99
C ASP A 102 -2.67 2.01 -23.60
N LEU A 103 -2.91 0.86 -22.96
CA LEU A 103 -3.32 0.80 -21.55
C LEU A 103 -2.32 1.55 -20.66
N LEU A 104 -1.03 1.23 -20.78
CA LEU A 104 0.00 1.86 -19.96
C LEU A 104 0.10 3.38 -20.18
N ASN A 105 -0.05 3.84 -21.42
CA ASN A 105 -0.03 5.27 -21.75
C ASN A 105 -1.22 6.01 -21.12
N ILE A 106 -2.42 5.45 -21.23
CA ILE A 106 -3.63 6.03 -20.64
C ILE A 106 -3.52 6.07 -19.12
N LEU A 107 -3.15 4.96 -18.48
CA LEU A 107 -3.05 4.90 -17.02
C LEU A 107 -1.97 5.85 -16.49
N ARG A 108 -0.80 5.92 -17.15
CA ARG A 108 0.27 6.82 -16.72
C ARG A 108 -0.14 8.29 -16.69
N MET A 109 -1.00 8.71 -17.63
CA MET A 109 -1.46 10.09 -17.74
C MET A 109 -2.62 10.42 -16.79
N ASN A 110 -3.43 9.43 -16.40
CA ASN A 110 -4.67 9.66 -15.66
C ASN A 110 -4.63 9.19 -14.20
N ASP A 111 -4.06 8.00 -13.93
CA ASP A 111 -3.96 7.44 -12.58
C ASP A 111 -2.67 6.62 -12.42
N TYR A 112 -1.68 7.26 -11.80
CA TYR A 112 -0.37 6.64 -11.59
C TYR A 112 -0.39 5.43 -10.64
N ASN A 113 -1.39 5.32 -9.75
CA ASN A 113 -1.52 4.16 -8.88
C ASN A 113 -2.03 2.96 -9.66
N LEU A 114 -3.04 3.15 -10.52
CA LEU A 114 -3.49 2.10 -11.44
C LEU A 114 -2.39 1.71 -12.44
N PHE A 115 -1.58 2.68 -12.90
CA PHE A 115 -0.42 2.40 -13.72
C PHE A 115 0.57 1.45 -13.04
N LYS A 116 0.92 1.68 -11.77
CA LYS A 116 1.78 0.76 -11.00
C LYS A 116 1.16 -0.63 -10.91
N VAL A 117 -0.13 -0.72 -10.60
CA VAL A 117 -0.86 -2.00 -10.55
C VAL A 117 -0.81 -2.71 -11.90
N ALA A 118 -0.94 -1.99 -13.02
CA ALA A 118 -0.83 -2.56 -14.35
C ALA A 118 0.57 -3.10 -14.66
N CYS A 119 1.63 -2.40 -14.24
CA CYS A 119 3.02 -2.87 -14.36
C CYS A 119 3.27 -4.13 -13.52
N ASP A 120 2.79 -4.15 -12.27
CA ASP A 120 3.00 -5.27 -11.35
C ASP A 120 2.21 -6.54 -11.74
N ASN A 121 1.20 -6.42 -12.61
CA ASN A 121 0.36 -7.53 -13.07
C ASN A 121 0.41 -7.69 -14.61
N THR A 122 1.60 -7.50 -15.19
CA THR A 122 1.84 -7.52 -16.65
C THR A 122 1.19 -8.71 -17.37
N ILE A 123 1.35 -9.94 -16.87
CA ILE A 123 0.81 -11.16 -17.53
C ILE A 123 -0.72 -11.12 -17.61
N LEU A 124 -1.38 -10.68 -16.54
CA LEU A 124 -2.83 -10.56 -16.49
C LEU A 124 -3.31 -9.59 -17.56
N PHE A 125 -2.81 -8.35 -17.54
CA PHE A 125 -3.31 -7.30 -18.43
C PHE A 125 -2.92 -7.52 -19.89
N THR A 126 -1.74 -8.08 -20.16
CA THR A 126 -1.36 -8.49 -21.53
C THR A 126 -2.34 -9.54 -22.08
N ASN A 127 -2.76 -10.50 -21.25
CA ASN A 127 -3.72 -11.52 -21.66
C ASN A 127 -5.14 -10.96 -21.82
N VAL A 128 -5.56 -10.01 -20.98
CA VAL A 128 -6.88 -9.36 -21.08
C VAL A 128 -7.01 -8.60 -22.41
N VAL A 129 -6.09 -7.67 -22.69
CA VAL A 129 -6.15 -6.87 -23.93
C VAL A 129 -6.00 -7.74 -25.17
N ARG A 130 -5.16 -8.78 -25.11
CA ARG A 130 -5.03 -9.79 -26.16
C ARG A 130 -6.35 -10.54 -26.36
N SER A 131 -6.98 -11.02 -25.30
CA SER A 131 -8.22 -11.78 -25.39
C SER A 131 -9.34 -10.95 -26.02
N LEU A 132 -9.47 -9.68 -25.63
CA LEU A 132 -10.45 -8.76 -26.19
C LEU A 132 -10.26 -8.58 -27.71
N ARG A 133 -9.03 -8.35 -28.16
CA ARG A 133 -8.70 -8.25 -29.60
C ARG A 133 -9.18 -9.46 -30.41
N HIS A 134 -8.94 -10.67 -29.90
CA HIS A 134 -9.35 -11.90 -30.60
C HIS A 134 -10.88 -12.08 -30.57
N SER A 135 -11.56 -11.55 -29.54
CA SER A 135 -13.03 -11.56 -29.47
C SER A 135 -13.63 -10.67 -30.55
N GLU A 136 -13.12 -9.45 -30.71
CA GLU A 136 -13.55 -8.53 -31.76
C GLU A 136 -13.32 -9.09 -33.16
N ASP A 137 -12.18 -9.74 -33.40
CA ASP A 137 -11.87 -10.38 -34.68
C ASP A 137 -12.84 -11.53 -35.01
N LYS A 138 -13.34 -12.26 -34.00
CA LYS A 138 -14.38 -13.27 -34.20
C LYS A 138 -15.71 -12.64 -34.58
N HIS A 139 -16.10 -11.53 -33.94
CA HIS A 139 -17.36 -10.86 -34.23
C HIS A 139 -17.41 -10.21 -35.63
N LYS A 140 -16.27 -9.81 -36.20
CA LYS A 140 -16.18 -9.27 -37.58
C LYS A 140 -16.27 -10.33 -38.69
N ARG A 141 -16.17 -11.61 -38.35
CA ARG A 141 -16.15 -12.73 -39.32
C ARG A 141 -17.54 -13.35 -39.57
N PHE A 142 -18.58 -12.83 -38.92
CA PHE A 142 -19.98 -13.18 -39.11
C PHE A 142 -20.78 -11.92 -39.48
#